data_AF-A0A3L6PFP6-F1
#
_entry.id   AF-A0A3L6PFP6-F1
#
_cell.length_a   1.000
_cell.length_b   1.000
_cell.length_c   1.000
_cell.angle_alpha   90.00
_cell.angle_beta   90.00
_cell.angle_gamma   90.00
#
_symmetry.space_group_name_H-M   'P 1'
#
loop_
_entity.id
_entity.type
_entity.pdbx_description
1 polymer ?
#
loop_
_entity_poly.entity_id
_entity_poly.type
_entity_poly.pdbx_seq_one_letter_code
_entity_poly.pdbx_strand_id
1 'polypeptide(L)'
;MASTVPSNEKLFVGGDLNGHVSATNVGFERVHGSFGYGRKSQEGEDILNFALAYDLLIANTLFRKRESHLVTFHSGQHSSQINFILARREDRRDCLDCKVIPEECVVPQHKLVVADFHFQVRVHRDKHAKIARTKWWKLRGEAAQMFKERMLGEGPWEEGEDAEDMWLKMATCVRKVA
;
A
#
# COMPACT_ATOMS: atom_id res chain seq x y z
N MET A 1 -8.35 5.24 -9.46
CA MET A 1 -7.36 4.70 -8.50
C MET A 1 -7.52 3.19 -8.33
N ALA A 2 -8.69 2.65 -7.97
CA ALA A 2 -8.87 1.20 -7.91
C ALA A 2 -8.82 0.52 -9.30
N SER A 3 -9.38 1.17 -10.33
CA SER A 3 -9.37 0.67 -11.72
C SER A 3 -8.01 0.64 -12.40
N THR A 4 -7.02 1.36 -11.88
CA THR A 4 -5.67 1.42 -12.47
C THR A 4 -4.77 0.32 -11.94
N VAL A 5 -5.15 -0.36 -10.85
CA VAL A 5 -4.39 -1.48 -10.29
C VAL A 5 -4.71 -2.74 -11.10
N PRO A 6 -3.69 -3.40 -11.70
CA PRO A 6 -3.88 -4.62 -12.48
C PRO A 6 -4.61 -5.72 -11.71
N SER A 7 -5.41 -6.54 -12.39
CA SER A 7 -6.18 -7.62 -11.76
C SER A 7 -5.28 -8.76 -11.23
N ASN A 8 -4.07 -8.91 -11.75
CA ASN A 8 -3.08 -9.86 -11.24
C ASN A 8 -2.37 -9.37 -9.97
N GLU A 9 -2.63 -8.15 -9.52
CA GLU A 9 -2.13 -7.60 -8.26
C GLU A 9 -3.20 -7.63 -7.16
N LYS A 10 -2.75 -7.93 -5.94
CA LYS A 10 -3.60 -7.87 -4.75
C LYS A 10 -3.88 -6.41 -4.40
N LEU A 11 -5.14 -6.06 -4.19
CA LEU A 11 -5.59 -4.71 -3.87
C LEU A 11 -6.29 -4.70 -2.51
N PHE A 12 -5.82 -3.83 -1.63
CA PHE A 12 -6.46 -3.50 -0.36
C PHE A 12 -6.70 -2.00 -0.27
N VAL A 13 -7.88 -1.63 0.20
CA VAL A 13 -8.22 -0.25 0.55
C VAL A 13 -8.57 -0.25 2.03
N GLY A 14 -7.82 0.48 2.84
CA GLY A 14 -8.01 0.51 4.28
C GLY A 14 -8.03 1.94 4.80
N GLY A 15 -8.89 2.23 5.76
CA GLY A 15 -8.90 3.53 6.43
C GLY A 15 -10.23 3.85 7.10
N ASP A 16 -10.30 5.07 7.65
CA ASP A 16 -11.54 5.67 8.12
C ASP A 16 -12.33 6.21 6.92
N LEU A 17 -13.48 5.59 6.65
CA LEU A 17 -14.36 5.99 5.55
C LEU A 17 -15.56 6.81 6.05
N ASN A 18 -15.69 7.00 7.37
CA ASN A 18 -16.72 7.84 8.01
C ASN A 18 -18.17 7.57 7.54
N GLY A 19 -18.49 6.32 7.22
CA GLY A 19 -19.82 5.91 6.77
C GLY A 19 -20.25 4.56 7.38
N HIS A 20 -21.56 4.34 7.52
CA HIS A 20 -22.09 3.16 8.18
C HIS A 20 -22.71 2.19 7.18
N VAL A 21 -22.12 1.01 6.99
CA VAL A 21 -22.57 0.03 5.97
C VAL A 21 -23.72 -0.89 6.43
N SER A 22 -24.11 -0.78 7.71
CA SER A 22 -25.17 -1.52 8.39
C SER A 22 -24.85 -2.96 8.82
N ALA A 23 -25.69 -3.52 9.69
CA ALA A 23 -25.61 -4.91 10.11
C ALA A 23 -26.00 -5.92 9.02
N THR A 24 -26.87 -5.54 8.09
CA THR A 24 -27.43 -6.45 7.08
C THR A 24 -26.80 -6.21 5.71
N ASN A 25 -26.81 -7.21 4.83
CA ASN A 25 -26.30 -7.06 3.46
C ASN A 25 -27.41 -6.85 2.41
N VAL A 26 -28.64 -6.53 2.80
CA VAL A 26 -29.78 -6.43 1.88
C VAL A 26 -29.49 -5.42 0.78
N GLY A 27 -29.52 -5.88 -0.48
CA GLY A 27 -29.22 -5.10 -1.68
C GLY A 27 -27.73 -4.99 -2.03
N PHE A 28 -26.85 -5.54 -1.18
CA PHE A 28 -25.39 -5.49 -1.33
C PHE A 28 -24.73 -6.85 -1.02
N GLU A 29 -25.45 -7.95 -1.22
CA GLU A 29 -25.06 -9.31 -0.84
C GLU A 29 -23.74 -9.76 -1.48
N ARG A 30 -23.40 -9.15 -2.63
CA ARG A 30 -22.18 -9.45 -3.38
C ARG A 30 -20.91 -8.93 -2.71
N VAL A 31 -21.00 -7.86 -1.92
CA VAL A 31 -19.84 -7.13 -1.35
C VAL A 31 -19.86 -7.07 0.18
N HIS A 32 -21.03 -7.24 0.79
CA HIS A 32 -21.24 -7.19 2.24
C HIS A 32 -21.56 -8.59 2.79
N GLY A 33 -20.82 -9.02 3.81
CA GLY A 33 -20.86 -10.38 4.35
C GLY A 33 -21.94 -10.67 5.40
N SER A 34 -22.87 -9.74 5.63
CA SER A 34 -23.99 -9.81 6.59
C SER A 34 -23.65 -9.73 8.09
N PHE A 35 -22.40 -9.46 8.44
CA PHE A 35 -21.96 -9.31 9.84
C PHE A 35 -21.42 -7.90 10.13
N GLY A 36 -22.03 -6.86 9.56
CA GLY A 36 -21.64 -5.47 9.83
C GLY A 36 -22.21 -4.92 11.14
N TYR A 37 -22.14 -3.60 11.33
CA TYR A 37 -22.60 -2.94 12.55
C TYR A 37 -23.51 -1.73 12.26
N GLY A 38 -24.49 -1.49 13.13
CA GLY A 38 -25.34 -0.31 13.10
C GLY A 38 -26.35 -0.27 11.93
N ARG A 39 -26.86 0.93 11.65
CA ARG A 39 -27.79 1.21 10.53
C ARG A 39 -27.04 1.86 9.38
N LYS A 40 -27.54 1.66 8.15
CA LYS A 40 -26.94 2.22 6.95
C LYS A 40 -27.03 3.76 6.97
N SER A 41 -25.94 4.46 6.68
CA SER A 41 -25.95 5.91 6.39
C SER A 41 -25.82 6.16 4.89
N GLN A 42 -25.96 7.41 4.45
CA GLN A 42 -25.76 7.77 3.04
C GLN A 42 -24.32 7.50 2.60
N GLU A 43 -23.35 7.89 3.42
CA GLU A 43 -21.92 7.66 3.20
C GLU A 43 -21.62 6.15 3.20
N GLY A 44 -22.31 5.39 4.05
CA GLY A 44 -22.25 3.94 4.05
C GLY A 44 -22.76 3.30 2.76
N GLU A 45 -23.82 3.85 2.17
CA GLU A 45 -24.30 3.44 0.86
C GLU A 45 -23.30 3.79 -0.25
N ASP A 46 -22.62 4.93 -0.16
CA ASP A 46 -21.56 5.29 -1.09
C ASP A 46 -20.36 4.33 -1.01
N ILE A 47 -19.96 3.91 0.20
CA ILE A 47 -18.94 2.87 0.41
C ILE A 47 -19.37 1.55 -0.25
N LEU A 48 -20.63 1.16 -0.07
CA LEU A 48 -21.17 -0.07 -0.64
C LEU A 48 -21.26 -0.02 -2.17
N ASN A 49 -21.70 1.11 -2.73
CA ASN A 49 -21.73 1.37 -4.17
C ASN A 49 -20.32 1.38 -4.78
N PHE A 50 -19.35 2.00 -4.08
CA PHE A 50 -17.95 1.94 -4.45
C PHE A 50 -17.45 0.49 -4.48
N ALA A 51 -17.72 -0.30 -3.43
CA ALA A 51 -17.33 -1.70 -3.38
C ALA A 51 -17.95 -2.50 -4.53
N LEU A 52 -19.24 -2.28 -4.84
CA LEU A 52 -19.91 -2.91 -5.98
C LEU A 52 -19.28 -2.54 -7.32
N ALA A 53 -19.02 -1.25 -7.55
CA ALA A 53 -18.50 -0.74 -8.82
C ALA A 53 -17.12 -1.31 -9.17
N TYR A 54 -16.30 -1.62 -8.15
CA TYR A 54 -14.95 -2.16 -8.33
C TYR A 54 -14.81 -3.64 -7.96
N ASP A 55 -15.93 -4.36 -7.79
CA ASP A 55 -15.99 -5.78 -7.37
C ASP A 55 -15.10 -6.07 -6.14
N LEU A 56 -15.20 -5.20 -5.14
CA LEU A 56 -14.52 -5.32 -3.83
C LEU A 56 -15.48 -5.90 -2.79
N LEU A 57 -14.94 -6.58 -1.79
CA LEU A 57 -15.66 -6.99 -0.59
C LEU A 57 -15.28 -6.11 0.60
N ILE A 58 -16.16 -6.00 1.59
CA ILE A 58 -15.90 -5.33 2.86
C ILE A 58 -15.52 -6.39 3.89
N ALA A 59 -14.21 -6.54 4.16
CA ALA A 59 -13.65 -7.62 4.97
C ALA A 59 -14.23 -7.64 6.39
N ASN A 60 -14.47 -6.46 6.99
CA ASN A 60 -15.05 -6.29 8.33
C ASN A 60 -16.40 -6.99 8.52
N THR A 61 -17.12 -7.24 7.42
CA THR A 61 -18.50 -7.71 7.44
C THR A 61 -18.61 -9.20 7.12
N LEU A 62 -17.48 -9.87 6.83
CA LEU A 62 -17.43 -11.26 6.38
C LEU A 62 -17.60 -12.30 7.49
N PHE A 63 -17.20 -11.95 8.72
CA PHE A 63 -17.10 -12.89 9.81
C PHE A 63 -18.02 -12.49 10.96
N ARG A 64 -18.74 -13.46 11.52
CA ARG A 64 -19.54 -13.23 12.72
C ARG A 64 -18.63 -12.93 13.90
N LYS A 65 -18.78 -11.75 14.51
CA LYS A 65 -18.06 -11.33 15.71
C LYS A 65 -19.02 -10.88 16.81
N ARG A 66 -18.48 -10.72 18.03
CA ARG A 66 -19.19 -10.01 19.10
C ARG A 66 -19.25 -8.53 18.77
N GLU A 67 -20.28 -7.85 19.22
CA GLU A 67 -20.50 -6.43 18.92
C GLU A 67 -19.30 -5.55 19.29
N SER A 68 -18.69 -5.78 20.46
CA SER A 68 -17.49 -5.06 20.92
C SER A 68 -16.28 -5.20 19.98
N HIS A 69 -16.26 -6.24 19.14
CA HIS A 69 -15.22 -6.53 18.14
C HIS A 69 -15.62 -6.09 16.72
N LEU A 70 -16.78 -5.45 16.54
CA LEU A 70 -17.20 -4.81 15.29
C LEU A 70 -17.04 -3.29 15.34
N VAL A 71 -17.16 -2.70 16.54
CA VAL A 71 -17.02 -1.25 16.78
C VAL A 71 -15.58 -0.83 16.55
N THR A 72 -15.35 0.10 15.62
CA THR A 72 -14.03 0.65 15.28
C THR A 72 -13.80 2.05 15.84
N PHE A 73 -14.85 2.70 16.32
CA PHE A 73 -14.78 4.02 16.95
C PHE A 73 -15.76 4.08 18.12
N HIS A 74 -15.31 4.66 19.24
CA HIS A 74 -16.10 4.80 20.44
C HIS A 74 -15.85 6.16 21.10
N SER A 75 -16.91 6.92 21.37
CA SER A 75 -16.81 8.21 22.05
C SER A 75 -18.01 8.39 22.99
N GLY A 76 -17.75 8.45 24.29
CA GLY A 76 -18.80 8.53 25.30
C GLY A 76 -19.74 7.32 25.25
N GLN A 77 -21.02 7.54 24.95
CA GLN A 77 -22.02 6.47 24.80
C GLN A 77 -22.22 6.04 23.34
N HIS A 78 -21.47 6.62 22.40
CA HIS A 78 -21.64 6.36 20.97
C HIS A 78 -20.57 5.39 20.46
N SER A 79 -21.01 4.38 19.71
CA SER A 79 -20.15 3.40 19.06
C SER A 79 -20.48 3.33 17.58
N SER A 80 -19.46 3.18 16.74
CA SER A 80 -19.62 3.07 15.28
C SER A 80 -18.59 2.15 14.65
N GLN A 81 -18.90 1.67 13.45
CA GLN A 81 -17.99 0.98 12.55
C GLN A 81 -17.81 1.88 11.33
N ILE A 82 -16.67 2.56 11.27
CA ILE A 82 -16.31 3.57 10.26
C ILE A 82 -14.95 3.30 9.62
N ASN A 83 -14.11 2.48 10.28
CA ASN A 83 -12.84 2.04 9.72
C ASN A 83 -13.05 0.70 8.99
N PHE A 84 -12.74 0.65 7.69
CA PHE A 84 -12.96 -0.54 6.88
C PHE A 84 -11.70 -0.99 6.16
N ILE A 85 -11.61 -2.29 5.91
CA ILE A 85 -10.68 -2.91 4.98
C ILE A 85 -11.51 -3.53 3.86
N LEU A 86 -11.25 -3.08 2.63
CA LEU A 86 -11.81 -3.62 1.41
C LEU A 86 -10.73 -4.38 0.66
N ALA A 87 -11.11 -5.48 0.03
CA ALA A 87 -10.22 -6.29 -0.80
C ALA A 87 -10.94 -6.74 -2.08
N ARG A 88 -10.22 -7.22 -3.09
CA ARG A 88 -10.87 -7.77 -4.28
C ARG A 88 -11.78 -8.94 -3.90
N ARG A 89 -12.96 -9.03 -4.51
CA ARG A 89 -13.90 -10.11 -4.24
C ARG A 89 -13.34 -11.49 -4.61
N GLU A 90 -12.51 -11.57 -5.65
CA GLU A 90 -11.83 -12.80 -6.04
C GLU A 90 -10.89 -13.34 -4.94
N ASP A 91 -10.33 -12.45 -4.12
CA ASP A 91 -9.44 -12.76 -3.00
C ASP A 91 -10.21 -13.13 -1.72
N ARG A 92 -11.54 -13.27 -1.78
CA ARG A 92 -12.38 -13.60 -0.62
C ARG A 92 -11.89 -14.83 0.13
N ARG A 93 -11.46 -15.87 -0.59
CA ARG A 93 -11.00 -17.13 0.01
C ARG A 93 -9.66 -17.00 0.73
N ASP A 94 -8.89 -15.98 0.38
CA ASP A 94 -7.60 -15.69 1.00
C ASP A 94 -7.80 -14.89 2.31
N CYS A 95 -8.94 -14.22 2.49
CA CYS A 95 -9.30 -13.54 3.74
C CYS A 95 -9.67 -14.58 4.80
N LEU A 96 -8.84 -14.70 5.83
CA LEU A 96 -9.02 -15.66 6.93
C LEU A 96 -9.78 -15.07 8.11
N ASP A 97 -9.54 -13.79 8.39
CA ASP A 97 -10.26 -13.06 9.44
C ASP A 97 -10.23 -11.56 9.19
N CYS A 98 -11.19 -10.84 9.78
CA CYS A 98 -11.13 -9.41 10.00
C CYS A 98 -11.68 -9.10 11.39
N LYS A 99 -10.87 -8.46 12.24
CA LYS A 99 -11.17 -8.25 13.65
C LYS A 99 -10.79 -6.84 14.08
N VAL A 100 -11.55 -6.32 15.04
CA VAL A 100 -11.19 -5.12 15.76
C VAL A 100 -10.55 -5.49 17.09
N ILE A 101 -9.45 -4.83 17.45
CA ILE A 101 -8.78 -4.97 18.75
C ILE A 101 -9.36 -3.91 19.70
N PRO A 102 -10.17 -4.27 20.71
CA PRO A 102 -10.92 -3.29 21.50
C PRO A 102 -10.11 -2.55 22.57
N GLU A 103 -8.99 -3.12 23.04
CA GLU A 103 -8.29 -2.71 24.27
C GLU A 103 -6.90 -2.11 24.00
N GLU A 104 -6.76 -1.27 22.98
CA GLU A 104 -5.48 -0.61 22.68
C GLU A 104 -5.37 0.77 23.37
N CYS A 105 -4.23 1.04 24.03
CA CYS A 105 -4.04 2.22 24.88
C CYS A 105 -3.62 3.50 24.13
N VAL A 106 -3.35 3.44 22.83
CA VAL A 106 -2.67 4.54 22.10
C VAL A 106 -3.65 5.57 21.55
N VAL A 107 -4.87 5.15 21.19
CA VAL A 107 -5.92 6.02 20.65
C VAL A 107 -7.23 5.73 21.38
N PRO A 108 -7.72 6.61 22.27
CA PRO A 108 -8.84 6.27 23.15
C PRO A 108 -10.17 6.08 22.41
N GLN A 109 -10.31 6.63 21.21
CA GLN A 109 -11.56 6.58 20.44
C GLN A 109 -11.51 5.61 19.26
N HIS A 110 -10.44 5.59 18.47
CA HIS A 110 -10.30 4.68 17.34
C HIS A 110 -9.71 3.35 17.80
N LYS A 111 -10.30 2.25 17.33
CA LYS A 111 -9.84 0.90 17.58
C LYS A 111 -9.19 0.33 16.34
N LEU A 112 -8.10 -0.41 16.52
CA LEU A 112 -7.34 -1.00 15.43
C LEU A 112 -8.13 -2.10 14.71
N VAL A 113 -8.21 -1.99 13.39
CA VAL A 113 -8.79 -3.00 12.50
C VAL A 113 -7.66 -3.82 11.90
N VAL A 114 -7.75 -5.14 12.03
CA VAL A 114 -6.76 -6.08 11.50
C VAL A 114 -7.48 -7.05 10.58
N ALA A 115 -6.96 -7.25 9.37
CA ALA A 115 -7.41 -8.30 8.47
C ALA A 115 -6.27 -9.28 8.17
N ASP A 116 -6.56 -10.56 8.34
CA ASP A 116 -5.62 -11.65 8.14
C ASP A 116 -5.87 -12.25 6.76
N PHE A 117 -4.87 -12.21 5.89
CA PHE A 117 -4.94 -12.80 4.54
C PHE A 117 -3.80 -13.78 4.29
N HIS A 118 -4.06 -14.83 3.50
CA HIS A 118 -3.07 -15.82 3.11
C HIS A 118 -2.96 -15.94 1.59
N PHE A 119 -1.81 -15.54 1.05
CA PHE A 119 -1.53 -15.58 -0.39
C PHE A 119 -0.34 -16.45 -0.73
N GLN A 120 -0.42 -17.12 -1.88
CA GLN A 120 0.74 -17.72 -2.52
C GLN A 120 1.47 -16.67 -3.37
N VAL A 121 2.54 -16.10 -2.82
CA VAL A 121 3.37 -15.14 -3.56
C VAL A 121 4.38 -15.90 -4.40
N ARG A 122 4.21 -15.89 -5.72
CA ARG A 122 5.26 -16.29 -6.66
C ARG A 122 6.20 -15.12 -6.82
N VAL A 123 7.29 -15.12 -6.04
CA VAL A 123 8.34 -14.10 -6.18
C VAL A 123 9.03 -14.32 -7.52
N HIS A 124 8.62 -13.57 -8.54
CA HIS A 124 9.48 -13.36 -9.70
C HIS A 124 10.62 -12.50 -9.20
N ARG A 125 11.75 -13.13 -8.87
CA ARG A 125 13.00 -12.39 -8.70
C ARG A 125 13.33 -11.86 -10.08
N ASP A 126 12.89 -10.64 -10.37
CA ASP A 126 13.52 -9.88 -11.43
C ASP A 126 15.00 -9.87 -11.08
N LYS A 127 15.77 -10.58 -11.91
CA LYS A 127 17.20 -10.35 -11.98
C LYS A 127 17.32 -8.95 -12.56
N HIS A 128 17.07 -7.92 -11.75
CA HIS A 128 17.57 -6.59 -12.06
C HIS A 128 19.00 -6.82 -12.50
N ALA A 129 19.31 -6.46 -13.75
CA ALA A 129 20.68 -6.46 -14.23
C ALA A 129 21.47 -5.76 -13.13
N LYS A 130 22.35 -6.49 -12.45
CA LYS A 130 23.08 -5.94 -11.30
C LYS A 130 23.77 -4.71 -11.84
N ILE A 131 23.27 -3.52 -11.51
CA ILE A 131 23.97 -2.29 -11.82
C ILE A 131 25.35 -2.51 -11.22
N ALA A 132 26.37 -2.50 -12.07
CA ALA A 132 27.74 -2.72 -11.63
C ALA A 132 28.03 -1.64 -10.59
N ARG A 133 28.10 -2.03 -9.32
CA ARG A 133 28.38 -1.08 -8.24
C ARG A 133 29.85 -0.71 -8.35
N THR A 134 30.13 0.57 -8.63
CA THR A 134 31.47 1.13 -8.51
C THR A 134 31.97 0.89 -7.09
N LYS A 135 33.07 0.15 -6.98
CA LYS A 135 33.67 -0.21 -5.69
C LYS A 135 34.58 0.91 -5.21
N TRP A 136 34.01 2.05 -4.81
CA TRP A 136 34.73 3.25 -4.39
C TRP A 136 35.83 2.98 -3.36
N TRP A 137 35.64 2.00 -2.47
CA TRP A 137 36.63 1.61 -1.46
C TRP A 137 37.92 1.01 -2.04
N LYS A 138 37.91 0.56 -3.30
CA LYS A 138 39.09 0.09 -4.05
C LYS A 138 39.85 1.21 -4.75
N LEU A 139 39.32 2.43 -4.77
CA LEU A 139 39.94 3.59 -5.42
C LEU A 139 41.07 4.14 -4.54
N ARG A 140 42.22 3.45 -4.52
CA ARG A 140 43.39 3.76 -3.71
C ARG A 140 44.68 3.53 -4.49
N GLY A 141 45.74 4.25 -4.14
CA GLY A 141 47.05 4.12 -4.78
C GLY A 141 46.98 4.38 -6.29
N GLU A 142 47.62 3.51 -7.08
CA GLU A 142 47.67 3.60 -8.54
C GLU A 142 46.28 3.62 -9.19
N ALA A 143 45.29 2.90 -8.62
CA ALA A 143 43.93 2.87 -9.16
C ALA A 143 43.24 4.24 -9.05
N ALA A 144 43.51 5.03 -8.01
CA ALA A 144 42.97 6.38 -7.88
C ALA A 144 43.63 7.35 -8.87
N GLN A 145 44.95 7.20 -9.07
CA GLN A 145 45.70 8.03 -10.02
C GLN A 145 45.25 7.78 -11.46
N MET A 146 45.14 6.50 -11.85
CA MET A 146 44.65 6.11 -13.18
C MET A 146 43.21 6.56 -13.42
N PHE A 147 42.33 6.46 -12.41
CA PHE A 147 40.96 6.97 -12.50
C PHE A 147 40.93 8.48 -12.72
N LYS A 148 41.75 9.24 -11.98
CA LYS A 148 41.85 10.70 -12.12
C LYS A 148 42.33 11.10 -13.52
N GLU A 149 43.39 10.45 -14.03
CA GLU A 149 43.93 10.71 -15.36
C GLU A 149 42.90 10.44 -16.46
N ARG A 150 42.16 9.33 -16.36
CA ARG A 150 41.09 9.00 -17.30
C ARG A 150 39.90 9.94 -17.22
N MET A 151 39.50 10.37 -16.02
CA MET A 151 38.47 11.39 -15.86
C MET A 151 38.86 12.67 -16.59
N LEU A 152 40.09 13.17 -16.35
CA LEU A 152 40.58 14.39 -17.00
C LEU A 152 40.67 14.26 -18.53
N GLY A 153 41.03 13.09 -19.05
CA GLY A 153 41.12 12.85 -20.49
C GLY A 153 39.79 12.59 -21.20
N GLU A 154 38.80 12.00 -20.52
CA GLU A 154 37.50 11.63 -21.11
C GLU A 154 36.35 12.61 -20.76
N GLY A 155 36.58 13.56 -19.86
CA GLY A 155 35.55 14.47 -19.37
C GLY A 155 35.21 15.60 -20.35
N PRO A 156 33.92 15.98 -20.48
CA PRO A 156 33.51 17.15 -21.24
C PRO A 156 33.62 18.38 -20.34
N TRP A 157 34.74 19.11 -20.45
CA TRP A 157 35.09 20.21 -19.54
C TRP A 157 34.82 21.60 -20.11
N GLU A 158 33.89 21.72 -21.06
CA GLU A 158 33.59 23.02 -21.65
C GLU A 158 32.79 23.91 -20.68
N GLU A 159 33.22 25.17 -20.54
CA GLU A 159 32.54 26.17 -19.72
C GLU A 159 31.40 26.82 -20.51
N GLY A 160 30.20 26.90 -19.92
CA GLY A 160 29.06 27.64 -20.49
C GLY A 160 27.72 26.90 -20.53
N GLU A 161 27.63 25.68 -20.01
CA GLU A 161 26.39 24.89 -19.99
C GLU A 161 25.60 25.04 -18.69
N ASP A 162 24.30 24.70 -18.75
CA ASP A 162 23.43 24.64 -17.58
C ASP A 162 23.93 23.59 -16.56
N ALA A 163 23.71 23.87 -15.27
CA ALA A 163 24.25 23.06 -14.19
C ALA A 163 23.73 21.61 -14.20
N GLU A 164 22.50 21.38 -14.65
CA GLU A 164 21.91 20.03 -14.73
C GLU A 164 22.62 19.18 -15.80
N ASP A 165 22.90 19.77 -16.97
CA ASP A 165 23.62 19.11 -18.05
C ASP A 165 25.08 18.80 -17.67
N MET A 166 25.74 19.73 -16.98
CA MET A 166 27.08 19.50 -16.44
C MET A 166 27.09 18.32 -15.45
N TRP A 167 26.11 18.25 -14.56
CA TRP A 167 25.97 17.13 -13.61
C TRP A 167 25.71 15.79 -14.31
N LEU A 168 24.84 15.78 -15.31
CA LEU A 168 24.50 14.58 -16.07
C LEU A 168 25.72 14.05 -16.84
N LYS A 169 26.48 14.95 -17.47
CA LYS A 169 27.71 14.63 -18.18
C LYS A 169 28.80 14.11 -17.25
N MET A 170 28.98 14.74 -16.08
CA MET A 170 29.91 14.28 -15.06
C MET A 170 29.54 12.88 -14.56
N ALA A 171 28.26 12.64 -14.23
CA ALA A 171 27.79 11.33 -13.79
C ALA A 171 27.97 10.24 -14.86
N THR A 172 27.80 10.60 -16.14
CA THR A 172 28.01 9.68 -17.26
C THR A 172 29.49 9.36 -17.46
N CYS A 173 30.37 10.36 -17.39
CA CYS A 173 31.81 10.19 -17.44
C CYS A 173 32.31 9.27 -16.30
N VAL A 174 31.86 9.53 -15.06
CA VAL A 174 32.18 8.69 -13.90
C VAL A 174 31.81 7.23 -14.14
N ARG A 175 30.60 6.95 -14.66
CA ARG A 175 30.13 5.57 -14.91
C ARG A 175 30.89 4.88 -16.05
N LYS A 176 31.43 5.64 -17.00
CA LYS A 176 32.24 5.12 -18.12
C LYS A 176 33.67 4.80 -17.68
N VAL A 177 34.23 5.63 -16.80
CA VAL A 177 35.62 5.50 -16.34
C VAL A 177 35.77 4.48 -15.21
N ALA A 178 34.77 4.39 -14.33
CA ALA A 178 34.74 3.52 -13.15
C ALA A 178 34.44 2.04 -13.45
#